data_AF-A0AA88VGK0-F1
#
_entry.id   AF-A0AA88VGK0-F1
#
_cell.length_a   1.000
_cell.length_b   1.000
_cell.length_c   1.000
_cell.angle_alpha   90.00
_cell.angle_beta   90.00
_cell.angle_gamma   90.00
#
_symmetry.space_group_name_H-M   'P 1'
#
loop_
_entity.id
_entity.type
_entity.pdbx_description
1 polymer ?
#
loop_
_entity_poly.entity_id
_entity_poly.type
_entity_poly.pdbx_seq_one_letter_code
_entity_poly.pdbx_strand_id
1 'polypeptide(L)'
;MYNASIMFFRNAFLVDITSEKIGRVLKLDSIESSKLWKGMDAVIFNSWHWWLHTGRKQPWDFIQEGNNTYKDMDRLVAYGKALNTWARWIDSNVDPTKTQVFFQGVSPDHAGLSTSGAGPSAKNCGGQTEPLPRYPRGQHPAELVLEKVLRTMFTPVHLLNVTGLSQLRIDGHPSVYGHGGHGDMDCSHWCLAGVPDTWNQLLYAALIQN
;
A
#
# COMPACT_ATOMS: atom_id res chain seq x y z
N MET A 1 -19.23 -17.87 20.70
CA MET A 1 -17.99 -17.23 20.24
C MET A 1 -17.79 -17.64 18.79
N TYR A 2 -17.40 -16.71 17.92
CA TYR A 2 -17.04 -17.05 16.55
C TYR A 2 -15.64 -17.68 16.55
N ASN A 3 -15.46 -18.80 15.85
CA ASN A 3 -14.14 -19.39 15.63
C ASN A 3 -13.42 -18.64 14.50
N ALA A 4 -13.10 -17.37 14.75
CA ALA A 4 -12.51 -16.46 13.80
C ALA A 4 -11.12 -16.00 14.28
N SER A 5 -10.16 -15.92 13.35
CA SER A 5 -8.81 -15.44 13.61
C SER A 5 -8.47 -14.30 12.65
N ILE A 6 -7.83 -13.25 13.19
CA ILE A 6 -7.27 -12.15 12.40
C ILE A 6 -5.75 -12.21 12.52
N MET A 7 -5.07 -12.20 11.39
CA MET A 7 -3.61 -12.27 11.31
C MET A 7 -3.07 -11.03 10.59
N PHE A 8 -1.95 -10.49 11.09
CA PHE A 8 -1.23 -9.41 10.44
C PHE A 8 0.18 -9.90 10.07
N PHE A 9 0.55 -9.77 8.81
CA PHE A 9 1.88 -10.07 8.31
C PHE A 9 2.45 -8.87 7.58
N ARG A 10 3.68 -8.50 7.93
CA ARG A 10 4.34 -7.31 7.39
C ARG A 10 5.32 -7.68 6.29
N ASN A 11 4.91 -7.49 5.04
CA ASN A 11 5.82 -7.36 3.91
C ASN A 11 5.40 -6.16 3.05
N ALA A 12 6.11 -5.05 3.22
CA ALA A 12 5.73 -3.77 2.62
C ALA A 12 5.84 -3.74 1.08
N PHE A 13 6.56 -4.70 0.48
CA PHE A 13 6.83 -4.75 -0.97
C PHE A 13 6.14 -5.93 -1.65
N LEU A 14 5.51 -6.84 -0.89
CA LEU A 14 4.95 -8.13 -1.32
C LEU A 14 5.98 -9.14 -1.86
N VAL A 15 7.07 -8.64 -2.42
CA VAL A 15 8.25 -9.39 -2.87
C VAL A 15 9.35 -9.39 -1.82
N ASP A 16 10.42 -10.16 -2.06
CA ASP A 16 11.44 -10.41 -1.06
C ASP A 16 12.57 -9.36 -1.07
N ILE A 17 13.12 -9.10 0.11
CA ILE A 17 14.42 -8.46 0.28
C ILE A 17 15.37 -9.49 0.88
N THR A 18 16.44 -9.83 0.18
CA THR A 18 17.43 -10.81 0.63
C THR A 18 18.78 -10.16 0.91
N SER A 19 19.55 -10.74 1.83
CA SER A 19 20.94 -10.36 2.07
C SER A 19 21.86 -11.18 1.17
N GLU A 20 22.45 -10.52 0.17
CA GLU A 20 23.39 -11.12 -0.78
C GLU A 20 24.81 -10.57 -0.52
N LYS A 21 25.83 -11.16 -1.15
CA LYS A 21 27.22 -10.68 -1.04
C LYS A 21 27.39 -9.21 -1.45
N ILE A 22 26.53 -8.73 -2.35
CA ILE A 22 26.55 -7.34 -2.85
C ILE A 22 25.81 -6.37 -1.93
N GLY A 23 25.07 -6.85 -0.93
CA GLY A 23 24.24 -6.04 -0.03
C GLY A 23 22.80 -6.57 0.05
N ARG A 24 21.89 -5.73 0.56
CA ARG A 24 20.45 -6.03 0.60
C ARG A 24 19.85 -5.84 -0.79
N VAL A 25 19.18 -6.86 -1.32
CA VAL A 25 18.64 -6.85 -2.69
C VAL A 25 17.13 -7.00 -2.64
N LEU A 26 16.41 -6.04 -3.21
CA LEU A 26 14.98 -6.16 -3.48
C LEU A 26 14.78 -7.01 -4.75
N LYS A 27 14.26 -8.22 -4.60
CA LYS A 27 14.04 -9.16 -5.71
C LYS A 27 12.60 -9.03 -6.23
N LEU A 28 12.42 -8.36 -7.36
CA LEU A 28 11.08 -8.03 -7.89
C LEU A 28 10.29 -9.25 -8.40
N ASP A 29 10.94 -10.39 -8.54
CA ASP A 29 10.45 -11.64 -9.12
C ASP A 29 10.39 -12.80 -8.12
N SER A 30 10.53 -12.52 -6.81
CA SER A 30 10.51 -13.53 -5.74
C SER A 30 9.47 -13.22 -4.67
N ILE A 31 8.74 -14.25 -4.21
CA ILE A 31 7.76 -14.17 -3.11
C ILE A 31 7.87 -15.43 -2.23
N GLU A 32 8.81 -15.43 -1.29
CA GLU A 32 8.99 -16.50 -0.31
C GLU A 32 7.93 -16.47 0.79
N SER A 33 7.45 -15.26 1.13
CA SER A 33 6.41 -15.04 2.14
C SER A 33 5.04 -15.65 1.80
N SER A 34 4.88 -16.13 0.57
CA SER A 34 3.68 -16.75 0.03
C SER A 34 3.13 -17.95 0.82
N LYS A 35 3.98 -18.65 1.58
CA LYS A 35 3.55 -19.80 2.39
C LYS A 35 2.52 -19.44 3.44
N LEU A 36 2.51 -18.19 3.91
CA LEU A 36 1.60 -17.71 4.95
C LEU A 36 0.18 -17.41 4.44
N TRP A 37 0.02 -17.22 3.14
CA TRP A 37 -1.28 -16.82 2.55
C TRP A 37 -2.15 -18.02 2.21
N LYS A 38 -1.55 -19.21 2.11
CA LYS A 38 -2.25 -20.45 1.79
C LYS A 38 -3.15 -20.87 2.95
N GLY A 39 -4.41 -21.19 2.62
CA GLY A 39 -5.40 -21.66 3.60
C GLY A 39 -6.17 -20.56 4.33
N MET A 40 -5.98 -19.29 3.98
CA MET A 40 -6.80 -18.20 4.49
C MET A 40 -8.14 -18.10 3.74
N ASP A 41 -9.23 -17.84 4.46
CA ASP A 41 -10.55 -17.61 3.84
C ASP A 41 -10.64 -16.24 3.16
N ALA A 42 -9.92 -15.25 3.71
CA ALA A 42 -9.78 -13.91 3.12
C ALA A 42 -8.35 -13.39 3.30
N VAL A 43 -7.80 -12.78 2.24
CA VAL A 43 -6.47 -12.15 2.29
C VAL A 43 -6.57 -10.72 1.78
N ILE A 44 -6.14 -9.77 2.61
CA ILE A 44 -6.10 -8.34 2.26
C ILE A 44 -4.65 -7.91 2.07
N PHE A 45 -4.31 -7.53 0.83
CA PHE A 45 -3.00 -7.00 0.48
C PHE A 45 -3.02 -5.48 0.47
N ASN A 46 -1.89 -4.86 0.80
CA ASN A 46 -1.65 -3.44 0.55
C ASN A 46 -0.15 -3.19 0.32
N SER A 47 0.18 -2.20 -0.50
CA SER A 47 1.59 -1.90 -0.83
C SER A 47 1.68 -0.52 -1.49
N TRP A 48 2.40 0.44 -0.91
CA TRP A 48 2.75 1.70 -1.60
C TRP A 48 3.79 2.55 -0.84
N HIS A 49 3.46 3.00 0.37
CA HIS A 49 4.20 4.11 1.00
C HIS A 49 5.70 3.86 1.14
N TRP A 50 6.10 2.61 1.41
CA TRP A 50 7.50 2.22 1.60
C TRP A 50 8.31 2.21 0.31
N TRP A 51 7.67 2.13 -0.86
CA TRP A 51 8.35 2.22 -2.15
C TRP A 51 9.00 3.60 -2.35
N LEU A 52 8.48 4.64 -1.69
CA LEU A 52 9.00 5.99 -1.79
C LEU A 52 10.23 6.24 -0.89
N HIS A 53 10.61 5.28 -0.04
CA HIS A 53 11.75 5.45 0.83
C HIS A 53 13.06 5.55 0.05
N THR A 54 13.89 6.53 0.44
CA THR A 54 15.22 6.77 -0.10
C THR A 54 16.23 6.95 1.03
N GLY A 55 17.53 6.91 0.70
CA GLY A 55 18.60 7.11 1.67
C GLY A 55 18.55 6.11 2.82
N ARG A 56 18.66 6.58 4.07
CA ARG A 56 18.67 5.71 5.26
C ARG A 56 17.37 4.93 5.48
N LYS A 57 16.24 5.40 4.96
CA LYS A 57 14.93 4.72 5.07
C LYS A 57 14.76 3.61 4.03
N GLN A 58 15.61 3.56 3.01
CA GLN A 58 15.55 2.55 1.95
C GLN A 58 16.03 1.19 2.48
N PRO A 59 15.17 0.14 2.46
CA PRO A 59 15.53 -1.15 3.02
C PRO A 59 16.38 -2.02 2.08
N TRP A 60 16.64 -1.58 0.84
CA TRP A 60 17.50 -2.25 -0.13
C TRP A 60 18.67 -1.37 -0.57
N ASP A 61 19.76 -2.02 -0.99
CA ASP A 61 20.95 -1.39 -1.55
C ASP A 61 21.00 -1.53 -3.09
N PHE A 62 20.30 -2.55 -3.63
CA PHE A 62 20.15 -2.88 -5.04
C PHE A 62 18.76 -3.44 -5.33
N ILE A 63 18.34 -3.40 -6.59
CA ILE A 63 17.09 -3.98 -7.09
C ILE A 63 17.44 -5.03 -8.14
N GLN A 64 16.81 -6.20 -8.09
CA GLN A 64 17.03 -7.29 -9.03
C GLN A 64 15.73 -7.67 -9.75
N GLU A 65 15.85 -7.93 -11.06
CA GLU A 65 14.82 -8.56 -11.89
C GLU A 65 15.49 -9.63 -12.75
N GLY A 66 15.18 -10.90 -12.49
CA GLY A 66 15.87 -12.04 -13.08
C GLY A 66 17.37 -11.96 -12.82
N ASN A 67 18.15 -12.00 -13.90
CA ASN A 67 19.61 -11.92 -13.83
C ASN A 67 20.15 -10.48 -13.81
N ASN A 68 19.28 -9.46 -13.95
CA ASN A 68 19.71 -8.07 -14.02
C ASN A 68 19.70 -7.43 -12.63
N THR A 69 20.81 -6.82 -12.25
CA THR A 69 20.95 -6.07 -10.99
C THR A 69 21.12 -4.59 -11.29
N TYR A 70 20.31 -3.76 -10.63
CA TYR A 70 20.29 -2.31 -10.76
C TYR A 70 20.66 -1.68 -9.43
N LYS A 71 21.37 -0.54 -9.49
CA LYS A 71 21.64 0.23 -8.27
C LYS A 71 20.35 0.81 -7.70
N ASP A 72 19.49 1.30 -8.58
CA ASP A 72 18.15 1.74 -8.23
C ASP A 72 17.22 1.69 -9.45
N MET A 73 15.91 1.90 -9.25
CA MET A 73 14.88 1.85 -10.30
C MET A 73 13.79 2.87 -10.04
N ASP A 74 13.14 3.37 -11.09
CA ASP A 74 11.92 4.17 -10.94
C ASP A 74 10.89 3.44 -10.06
N ARG A 75 10.28 4.15 -9.11
CA ARG A 75 9.41 3.55 -8.09
C ARG A 75 8.13 2.96 -8.66
N LEU A 76 7.54 3.61 -9.68
CA LEU A 76 6.34 3.10 -10.32
C LEU A 76 6.66 1.88 -11.18
N VAL A 77 7.82 1.87 -11.84
CA VAL A 77 8.32 0.70 -12.59
C VAL A 77 8.57 -0.49 -11.65
N ALA A 78 9.30 -0.27 -10.55
CA ALA A 78 9.58 -1.33 -9.56
C ALA A 78 8.30 -1.86 -8.92
N TYR A 79 7.38 -0.97 -8.52
CA TYR A 79 6.08 -1.32 -7.98
C TYR A 79 5.26 -2.16 -8.95
N GLY A 80 5.17 -1.74 -10.22
CA GLY A 80 4.47 -2.49 -11.25
C GLY A 80 5.06 -3.89 -11.50
N LYS A 81 6.39 -4.02 -11.50
CA LYS A 81 7.07 -5.33 -11.65
C LYS A 81 6.75 -6.27 -10.48
N ALA A 82 6.87 -5.78 -9.24
CA ALA A 82 6.53 -6.56 -8.06
C ALA A 82 5.05 -6.96 -8.01
N LEU A 83 4.14 -6.04 -8.37
CA LEU A 83 2.72 -6.36 -8.48
C LEU A 83 2.44 -7.41 -9.54
N ASN A 84 3.13 -7.40 -10.70
CA ASN A 84 2.98 -8.45 -11.71
C ASN A 84 3.48 -9.81 -11.20
N THR A 85 4.52 -9.84 -10.36
CA THR A 85 4.95 -11.07 -9.69
C THR A 85 3.92 -11.56 -8.68
N TRP A 86 3.37 -10.66 -7.86
CA TRP A 86 2.27 -10.98 -6.93
C TRP A 86 1.02 -11.48 -7.68
N ALA A 87 0.61 -10.81 -8.74
CA ALA A 87 -0.54 -11.19 -9.57
C ALA A 87 -0.39 -12.61 -10.14
N ARG A 88 0.76 -12.91 -10.75
CA ARG A 88 1.07 -14.26 -11.25
C ARG A 88 1.05 -15.31 -10.14
N TRP A 89 1.53 -14.95 -8.95
CA TRP A 89 1.47 -15.85 -7.81
C TRP A 89 0.03 -16.15 -7.40
N ILE A 90 -0.82 -15.12 -7.29
CA ILE A 90 -2.24 -15.27 -6.94
C ILE A 90 -2.93 -16.18 -7.97
N ASP A 91 -2.78 -15.88 -9.26
CA ASP A 91 -3.37 -16.66 -10.37
C ASP A 91 -2.95 -18.13 -10.39
N SER A 92 -1.77 -18.44 -9.85
CA SER A 92 -1.24 -19.80 -9.84
C SER A 92 -1.53 -20.57 -8.55
N ASN A 93 -1.89 -19.89 -7.45
CA ASN A 93 -1.90 -20.49 -6.12
C ASN A 93 -3.21 -20.32 -5.34
N VAL A 94 -4.09 -19.41 -5.76
CA VAL A 94 -5.32 -19.12 -5.03
C VAL A 94 -6.51 -19.75 -5.74
N ASP A 95 -7.31 -20.48 -4.97
CA ASP A 95 -8.61 -20.98 -5.41
C ASP A 95 -9.68 -19.95 -5.01
N PRO A 96 -10.24 -19.17 -5.97
CA PRO A 96 -11.19 -18.10 -5.66
C PRO A 96 -12.53 -18.62 -5.13
N THR A 97 -12.80 -19.92 -5.21
CA THR A 97 -13.98 -20.54 -4.59
C THR A 97 -13.82 -20.74 -3.08
N LYS A 98 -12.59 -20.65 -2.57
CA LYS A 98 -12.24 -20.86 -1.15
C LYS A 98 -11.69 -19.61 -0.48
N THR A 99 -10.97 -18.78 -1.22
CA THR A 99 -10.29 -17.61 -0.67
C THR A 99 -10.73 -16.35 -1.40
N GLN A 100 -11.24 -15.39 -0.63
CA GLN A 100 -11.51 -14.04 -1.14
C GLN A 100 -10.22 -13.21 -1.10
N VAL A 101 -9.87 -12.60 -2.23
CA VAL A 101 -8.66 -11.76 -2.34
C VAL A 101 -9.06 -10.30 -2.46
N PHE A 102 -8.53 -9.49 -1.54
CA PHE A 102 -8.71 -8.04 -1.53
C PHE A 102 -7.37 -7.37 -1.75
N PHE A 103 -7.39 -6.23 -2.45
CA PHE A 103 -6.28 -5.31 -2.46
C PHE A 103 -6.77 -3.96 -1.95
N GLN A 104 -6.18 -3.46 -0.88
CA GLN A 104 -6.43 -2.12 -0.40
C GLN A 104 -5.71 -1.12 -1.30
N GLY A 105 -6.46 -0.18 -1.85
CA GLY A 105 -5.93 0.93 -2.63
C GLY A 105 -4.87 1.74 -1.87
N VAL A 106 -4.17 2.57 -2.62
CA VAL A 106 -3.09 3.41 -2.13
C VAL A 106 -3.56 4.33 -1.00
N SER A 107 -2.95 4.18 0.18
CA SER A 107 -3.04 5.20 1.24
C SER A 107 -2.17 6.40 0.84
N PRO A 108 -2.77 7.59 0.61
CA PRO A 108 -2.01 8.79 0.29
C PRO A 108 -1.29 9.35 1.52
N ASP A 109 -0.21 10.09 1.28
CA ASP A 109 0.37 11.01 2.25
C ASP A 109 -0.06 12.46 1.95
N HIS A 110 0.14 13.35 2.92
CA HIS A 110 -0.10 14.79 2.77
C HIS A 110 1.13 15.60 3.22
N ALA A 111 2.29 15.29 2.64
CA ALA A 111 3.54 16.01 2.84
C ALA A 111 4.03 16.69 1.54
N GLY A 112 4.40 17.97 1.63
CA GLY A 112 5.00 18.68 0.48
C GLY A 112 4.02 18.86 -0.67
N LEU A 113 4.37 18.44 -1.90
CA LEU A 113 3.54 18.65 -3.10
C LEU A 113 2.21 17.87 -3.09
N SER A 114 2.05 16.86 -2.22
CA SER A 114 0.79 16.14 -2.04
C SER A 114 -0.29 16.95 -1.30
N THR A 115 0.03 18.14 -0.78
CA THR A 115 -0.96 19.06 -0.16
C THR A 115 -1.59 20.07 -1.12
N SER A 116 -1.41 19.92 -2.43
CA SER A 116 -1.84 20.90 -3.44
C SER A 116 -3.34 21.28 -3.41
N GLY A 117 -4.20 20.53 -2.71
CA GLY A 117 -5.61 20.86 -2.46
C GLY A 117 -5.91 21.65 -1.17
N ALA A 118 -4.95 21.78 -0.25
CA ALA A 118 -5.13 22.40 1.07
C ALA A 118 -4.94 23.93 1.09
N GLY A 119 -4.77 24.53 -0.09
CA GLY A 119 -4.55 25.96 -0.27
C GLY A 119 -3.07 26.37 -0.36
N PRO A 120 -2.80 27.63 -0.74
CA PRO A 120 -1.45 28.09 -1.11
C PRO A 120 -0.43 28.13 0.05
N SER A 121 -0.88 28.05 1.31
CA SER A 121 -0.02 28.11 2.50
C SER A 121 0.21 26.74 3.16
N ALA A 122 -0.57 25.71 2.82
CA ALA A 122 -0.49 24.42 3.46
C ALA A 122 0.65 23.58 2.87
N LYS A 123 1.73 23.41 3.65
CA LYS A 123 2.92 22.63 3.25
C LYS A 123 2.84 21.15 3.64
N ASN A 124 1.95 20.82 4.58
CA ASN A 124 1.75 19.50 5.16
C ASN A 124 0.37 19.45 5.86
N CYS A 125 0.05 18.33 6.51
CA CYS A 125 -1.15 18.12 7.32
C CYS A 125 -1.21 18.90 8.65
N GLY A 126 -0.19 19.69 8.97
CA GLY A 126 -0.13 20.48 10.20
C GLY A 126 -1.27 21.49 10.34
N GLY A 127 -1.97 21.40 11.46
CA GLY A 127 -3.08 22.31 11.80
C GLY A 127 -4.32 22.16 10.91
N GLN A 128 -4.39 21.10 10.08
CA GLN A 128 -5.58 20.80 9.30
C GLN A 128 -6.59 20.06 10.17
N THR A 129 -7.81 20.60 10.25
CA THR A 129 -8.90 20.06 11.08
C THR A 129 -10.13 19.68 10.26
N GLU A 130 -10.10 19.97 8.97
CA GLU A 130 -11.21 19.73 8.03
C GLU A 130 -10.68 19.01 6.79
N PRO A 131 -11.50 18.16 6.14
CA PRO A 131 -11.15 17.57 4.86
C PRO A 131 -10.86 18.63 3.79
N LEU A 132 -10.11 18.24 2.76
CA LEU A 132 -9.92 19.07 1.58
C LEU A 132 -11.28 19.39 0.93
N PRO A 133 -11.50 20.64 0.52
CA PRO A 133 -12.78 21.05 -0.05
C PRO A 133 -13.03 20.45 -1.44
N ARG A 134 -11.99 19.92 -2.09
CA ARG A 134 -12.03 19.32 -3.44
C ARG A 134 -11.00 18.21 -3.55
N TYR A 135 -11.31 17.22 -4.38
CA TYR A 135 -10.34 16.19 -4.74
C TYR A 135 -9.08 16.80 -5.37
N PRO A 136 -7.88 16.29 -5.02
CA PRO A 136 -6.66 16.63 -5.75
C PRO A 136 -6.82 16.37 -7.24
N ARG A 137 -6.12 17.16 -8.07
CA ARG A 137 -6.17 16.96 -9.52
C ARG A 137 -5.40 15.70 -9.91
N GLY A 138 -6.08 14.77 -10.56
CA GLY A 138 -5.49 13.57 -11.14
C GLY A 138 -5.55 12.35 -10.22
N GLN A 139 -5.57 11.17 -10.84
CA GLN A 139 -5.56 9.90 -10.12
C GLN A 139 -4.15 9.63 -9.59
N HIS A 140 -4.05 9.02 -8.42
CA HIS A 140 -2.76 8.68 -7.82
C HIS A 140 -1.98 7.74 -8.75
N PRO A 141 -0.73 8.06 -9.17
CA PRO A 141 -0.01 7.26 -10.17
C PRO A 141 0.17 5.79 -9.80
N ALA A 142 0.40 5.49 -8.51
CA ALA A 142 0.48 4.11 -8.05
C ALA A 142 -0.86 3.37 -8.07
N GLU A 143 -1.98 4.07 -7.91
CA GLU A 143 -3.31 3.47 -8.03
C GLU A 143 -3.55 3.05 -9.48
N LEU A 144 -3.14 3.88 -10.45
CA LEU A 144 -3.20 3.54 -11.86
C LEU A 144 -2.37 2.30 -12.21
N VAL A 145 -1.17 2.16 -11.63
CA VAL A 145 -0.34 0.97 -11.80
C VAL A 145 -1.02 -0.26 -11.21
N LEU A 146 -1.58 -0.15 -10.00
CA LEU A 146 -2.34 -1.21 -9.35
C LEU A 146 -3.54 -1.65 -10.20
N GLU A 147 -4.43 -0.72 -10.56
CA GLU A 147 -5.61 -1.01 -11.38
C GLU A 147 -5.23 -1.66 -12.71
N LYS A 148 -4.13 -1.22 -13.34
CA LYS A 148 -3.63 -1.83 -14.58
C LYS A 148 -3.25 -3.29 -14.38
N VAL A 149 -2.59 -3.65 -13.27
CA VAL A 149 -2.24 -5.04 -12.96
C VAL A 149 -3.49 -5.85 -12.65
N LEU A 150 -4.40 -5.34 -11.83
CA LEU A 150 -5.63 -6.05 -11.46
C LEU A 150 -6.49 -6.40 -12.69
N ARG A 151 -6.55 -5.52 -13.70
CA ARG A 151 -7.28 -5.78 -14.96
C ARG A 151 -6.70 -6.93 -15.79
N THR A 152 -5.47 -7.37 -15.52
CA THR A 152 -4.81 -8.46 -16.24
C THR A 152 -4.90 -9.80 -15.53
N MET A 153 -5.44 -9.84 -14.31
CA MET A 153 -5.51 -11.05 -13.49
C MET A 153 -6.66 -11.96 -13.89
N PHE A 154 -6.44 -13.27 -13.79
CA PHE A 154 -7.49 -14.27 -13.96
C PHE A 154 -8.32 -14.45 -12.68
N THR A 155 -7.64 -14.43 -11.53
CA THR A 155 -8.27 -14.52 -10.21
C THR A 155 -8.95 -13.21 -9.89
N PRO A 156 -10.25 -13.21 -9.54
CA PRO A 156 -10.94 -12.01 -9.10
C PRO A 156 -10.28 -11.44 -7.84
N VAL A 157 -9.89 -10.18 -7.91
CA VAL A 157 -9.40 -9.40 -6.77
C VAL A 157 -10.32 -8.21 -6.56
N HIS A 158 -10.86 -8.08 -5.35
CA HIS A 158 -11.68 -6.95 -5.00
C HIS A 158 -10.79 -5.76 -4.57
N LEU A 159 -10.76 -4.71 -5.38
CA LEU A 159 -10.06 -3.47 -5.04
C LEU A 159 -10.90 -2.66 -4.04
N LEU A 160 -10.42 -2.54 -2.82
CA LEU A 160 -10.94 -1.56 -1.86
C LEU A 160 -10.38 -0.19 -2.26
N ASN A 161 -11.09 0.50 -3.16
CA ASN A 161 -10.65 1.78 -3.72
C ASN A 161 -10.79 2.92 -2.67
N VAL A 162 -9.83 2.96 -1.75
CA VAL A 162 -9.77 3.92 -0.64
C VAL A 162 -8.99 5.19 -1.01
N THR A 163 -8.33 5.22 -2.15
CA THR A 163 -7.35 6.24 -2.49
C THR A 163 -7.98 7.62 -2.60
N GLY A 164 -9.04 7.74 -3.41
CA GLY A 164 -9.71 9.02 -3.63
C GLY A 164 -10.32 9.59 -2.34
N LEU A 165 -11.09 8.78 -1.60
CA LEU A 165 -11.68 9.25 -0.34
C LEU A 165 -10.61 9.66 0.68
N SER A 166 -9.48 8.95 0.72
CA SER A 166 -8.41 9.22 1.68
C SER A 166 -7.61 10.46 1.29
N GLN A 167 -7.51 10.77 -0.01
CA GLN A 167 -6.88 12.00 -0.51
C GLN A 167 -7.61 13.27 -0.07
N LEU A 168 -8.89 13.17 0.31
CA LEU A 168 -9.60 14.31 0.90
C LEU A 168 -9.26 14.50 2.37
N ARG A 169 -8.71 13.49 3.05
CA ARG A 169 -8.67 13.45 4.52
C ARG A 169 -7.37 13.97 5.09
N ILE A 170 -6.91 15.14 4.64
CA ILE A 170 -5.70 15.75 5.21
C ILE A 170 -5.78 15.96 6.74
N ASP A 171 -7.00 16.13 7.26
CA ASP A 171 -7.35 16.25 8.68
C ASP A 171 -7.21 14.95 9.49
N GLY A 172 -7.13 13.80 8.81
CA GLY A 172 -7.10 12.50 9.46
C GLY A 172 -5.72 12.05 9.97
N HIS A 173 -4.68 12.84 9.72
CA HIS A 173 -3.30 12.49 10.07
C HIS A 173 -2.95 12.87 11.52
N PRO A 174 -2.07 12.11 12.20
CA PRO A 174 -1.57 12.45 13.53
C PRO A 174 -0.81 13.78 13.59
N SER A 175 -0.26 14.25 12.46
CA SER A 175 0.52 15.49 12.41
C SER A 175 1.68 15.43 13.42
N VAL A 176 1.83 16.44 14.27
CA VAL A 176 2.86 16.52 15.32
C VAL A 176 2.65 15.55 16.49
N TYR A 177 1.51 14.86 16.53
CA TYR A 177 1.20 13.85 17.54
C TYR A 177 1.61 12.43 17.08
N GLY A 178 2.17 12.31 15.88
CA GLY A 178 2.76 11.07 15.37
C GLY A 178 4.15 10.77 15.96
N HIS A 179 4.71 9.61 15.62
CA HIS A 179 6.08 9.17 15.93
C HIS A 179 6.60 9.36 17.38
N GLY A 180 5.74 9.53 18.37
CA GLY A 180 6.13 9.70 19.77
C GLY A 180 6.35 11.14 20.24
N GLY A 181 5.95 12.17 19.47
CA GLY A 181 5.90 13.57 19.92
C GLY A 181 6.33 14.60 18.88
N HIS A 182 6.21 15.89 19.25
CA HIS A 182 6.25 17.11 18.41
C HIS A 182 7.52 17.38 17.56
N GLY A 183 8.45 16.43 17.44
CA GLY A 183 9.70 16.60 16.69
C GLY A 183 9.54 16.46 15.18
N ASP A 184 8.61 15.63 14.73
CA ASP A 184 8.42 15.28 13.32
C ASP A 184 6.95 15.36 12.90
N MET A 185 6.72 15.75 11.65
CA MET A 185 5.38 15.84 11.06
C MET A 185 4.98 14.51 10.44
N ASP A 186 4.00 13.82 11.03
CA ASP A 186 3.44 12.59 10.49
C ASP A 186 2.21 12.87 9.62
N CYS A 187 2.42 12.88 8.31
CA CYS A 187 1.34 12.99 7.31
C CYS A 187 1.22 11.74 6.45
N SER A 188 1.63 10.57 6.97
CA SER A 188 1.50 9.31 6.24
C SER A 188 0.75 8.22 7.01
N HIS A 189 0.77 8.25 8.34
CA HIS A 189 -0.09 7.42 9.17
C HIS A 189 -1.42 8.10 9.46
N TRP A 190 -2.37 7.38 10.04
CA TRP A 190 -3.71 7.87 10.32
C TRP A 190 -4.00 7.80 11.82
N CYS A 191 -4.73 8.79 12.34
CA CYS A 191 -5.33 8.70 13.67
C CYS A 191 -6.33 7.53 13.74
N LEU A 192 -6.45 6.94 14.93
CA LEU A 192 -7.50 5.98 15.28
C LEU A 192 -8.28 6.50 16.50
N ALA A 193 -9.62 6.58 16.48
CA ALA A 193 -10.52 6.33 15.35
C ALA A 193 -10.32 7.34 14.19
N GLY A 194 -10.63 6.94 12.95
CA GLY A 194 -10.40 7.78 11.77
C GLY A 194 -10.58 7.10 10.41
N VAL A 195 -9.80 7.52 9.44
CA VAL A 195 -9.87 7.06 8.04
C VAL A 195 -9.79 5.53 7.88
N PRO A 196 -8.92 4.81 8.62
CA PRO A 196 -8.88 3.35 8.54
C PRO A 196 -10.18 2.66 8.95
N ASP A 197 -11.02 3.29 9.78
CA ASP A 197 -12.32 2.73 10.14
C ASP A 197 -13.26 2.68 8.93
N THR A 198 -13.24 3.72 8.08
CA THR A 198 -13.96 3.72 6.80
C THR A 198 -13.45 2.61 5.88
N TRP A 199 -12.14 2.36 5.83
CA TRP A 199 -11.58 1.27 5.04
C TRP A 199 -12.09 -0.09 5.53
N ASN A 200 -12.17 -0.26 6.85
CA ASN A 200 -12.73 -1.47 7.45
C ASN A 200 -14.24 -1.62 7.19
N GLN A 201 -15.00 -0.53 7.11
CA GLN A 201 -16.41 -0.58 6.69
C GLN A 201 -16.56 -1.05 5.23
N LEU A 202 -15.69 -0.59 4.33
CA LEU A 202 -15.67 -1.04 2.94
C LEU A 202 -15.30 -2.53 2.84
N LEU A 203 -14.30 -2.98 3.59
CA LEU A 203 -13.95 -4.40 3.69
C LEU A 203 -15.11 -5.22 4.24
N TYR A 204 -15.75 -4.76 5.32
CA TYR A 204 -16.90 -5.44 5.91
C TYR A 204 -18.04 -5.60 4.91
N ALA A 205 -18.40 -4.50 4.21
CA ALA A 205 -19.43 -4.55 3.17
C ALA A 205 -19.08 -5.53 2.05
N ALA A 206 -17.82 -5.54 1.60
CA ALA A 206 -17.36 -6.45 0.54
C ALA A 206 -17.34 -7.92 0.98
N LEU A 207 -17.06 -8.19 2.26
CA LEU A 207 -17.08 -9.56 2.82
C LEU A 207 -18.48 -10.16 2.92
N ILE A 208 -19.51 -9.35 3.18
CA ILE A 208 -20.89 -9.83 3.38
C ILE A 208 -21.75 -9.80 2.11
N GLN A 209 -21.29 -9.15 1.05
CA GLN A 209 -22.01 -9.03 -0.23
C GLN A 209 -21.70 -10.16 -1.22
N ASN A 210 -20.73 -11.02 -0.92
CA ASN A 210 -20.30 -12.14 -1.77
C ASN A 210 -20.83 -13.49 -1.27
#